data_AF-A0A811I8J4-F1
#
_entry.id   AF-A0A811I8J4-F1
#
_cell.length_a   1.000
_cell.length_b   1.000
_cell.length_c   1.000
_cell.angle_alpha   90.00
_cell.angle_beta   90.00
_cell.angle_gamma   90.00
#
_symmetry.space_group_name_H-M   'P 1'
#
loop_
_entity.id
_entity.type
_entity.pdbx_description
1 polymer ?
#
loop_
_entity_poly.entity_id
_entity_poly.type
_entity_poly.pdbx_seq_one_letter_code
_entity_poly.pdbx_strand_id
1 'polypeptide(L)'
;MQSTGLKDKNNNEIYAGDIVEFEDEILEMPDDESVIGTINRAVISIDVVNGIQLKDFMFEGAVSENDYFEYIDIKSFLRYDCEVKGNIFESSHLLEVTE
;
A
#
# COMPACT_ATOMS: atom_id res chain seq x y z
N MET A 1 -7.41 16.76 1.90
CA MET A 1 -7.38 15.36 1.43
C MET A 1 -8.78 14.77 1.62
N GLN A 2 -9.26 13.91 0.72
CA GLN A 2 -10.58 13.29 0.82
C GLN A 2 -10.51 12.07 1.76
N SER A 3 -11.41 11.97 2.74
CA SER A 3 -11.44 10.80 3.65
C SER A 3 -11.93 9.55 2.92
N THR A 4 -11.36 8.40 3.26
CA THR A 4 -11.84 7.07 2.84
C THR A 4 -13.01 6.56 3.69
N GLY A 5 -13.24 7.15 4.87
CA GLY A 5 -14.16 6.63 5.90
C GLY A 5 -13.68 5.35 6.59
N LEU A 6 -12.44 4.93 6.33
CA LEU A 6 -11.80 3.75 6.92
C LEU A 6 -10.70 4.17 7.88
N LYS A 7 -10.25 3.19 8.67
CA LYS A 7 -9.18 3.37 9.64
C LYS A 7 -8.12 2.31 9.48
N ASP A 8 -6.88 2.68 9.77
CA ASP A 8 -5.75 1.76 9.78
C ASP A 8 -5.75 0.81 10.99
N LYS A 9 -4.77 -0.10 11.07
CA LYS A 9 -4.61 -1.04 12.18
C LYS A 9 -4.45 -0.36 13.55
N ASN A 10 -4.04 0.90 13.57
CA ASN A 10 -3.84 1.73 14.75
C ASN A 10 -5.05 2.65 15.04
N ASN A 11 -6.17 2.49 14.33
CA ASN A 11 -7.39 3.31 14.39
C ASN A 11 -7.22 4.77 13.90
N ASN A 12 -6.16 5.07 13.15
CA ASN A 12 -6.01 6.36 12.47
C ASN A 12 -6.89 6.41 11.23
N GLU A 13 -7.52 7.54 10.97
CA GLU A 13 -8.34 7.70 9.76
C GLU A 13 -7.45 7.81 8.52
N ILE A 14 -7.87 7.15 7.44
CA ILE A 14 -7.12 7.08 6.17
C ILE A 14 -7.74 8.05 5.16
N TYR A 15 -6.90 8.80 4.48
CA TYR A 15 -7.25 9.82 3.50
C TYR A 15 -6.56 9.58 2.14
N ALA A 16 -7.15 10.11 1.07
CA ALA A 16 -6.51 10.16 -0.25
C ALA A 16 -5.21 10.97 -0.18
N GLY A 17 -4.12 10.36 -0.64
CA GLY A 17 -2.75 10.86 -0.57
C GLY A 17 -1.96 10.39 0.65
N ASP A 18 -2.57 9.63 1.57
CA ASP A 18 -1.82 8.98 2.65
C ASP A 18 -0.90 7.90 2.10
N ILE A 19 0.27 7.77 2.71
CA ILE A 19 1.22 6.69 2.47
C ILE A 19 0.99 5.64 3.54
N VAL A 20 0.61 4.44 3.12
CA VAL A 20 0.43 3.29 4.00
C VAL A 20 1.60 2.32 3.86
N GLU A 21 2.05 1.78 4.98
CA GLU A 21 3.09 0.75 5.07
C GLU A 21 2.47 -0.60 5.46
N PHE A 22 2.90 -1.65 4.78
CA PHE A 22 2.38 -3.01 4.97
C PHE A 22 3.46 -4.05 4.66
N GLU A 23 3.28 -5.25 5.21
CA GLU A 23 4.09 -6.42 4.85
C GLU A 23 3.69 -6.88 3.45
N ASP A 24 4.68 -7.13 2.61
CA ASP A 24 4.50 -7.56 1.23
C ASP A 24 5.55 -8.63 0.90
N GLU A 25 5.40 -9.25 -0.27
CA GLU A 25 6.34 -10.24 -0.77
C GLU A 25 6.81 -9.81 -2.16
N ILE A 26 8.09 -10.02 -2.43
CA ILE A 26 8.67 -9.87 -3.78
C ILE A 26 9.26 -11.21 -4.21
N LEU A 27 9.11 -11.55 -5.49
CA LEU A 27 9.79 -12.70 -6.06
C LEU A 27 11.29 -12.41 -6.09
N GLU A 28 12.09 -13.27 -5.48
CA GLU A 28 13.55 -13.13 -5.47
C GLU A 28 14.12 -13.23 -6.89
N MET A 29 13.53 -14.09 -7.71
CA MET A 29 13.83 -14.23 -9.14
C MET A 29 12.56 -14.53 -9.95
N PRO A 30 12.48 -14.14 -11.24
CA PRO A 30 11.28 -14.31 -12.07
C PRO A 30 10.87 -15.78 -12.30
N ASP A 31 11.78 -16.72 -12.09
CA ASP A 31 11.66 -18.16 -12.34
C ASP A 31 11.76 -19.02 -11.07
N ASP A 32 11.84 -18.41 -9.88
CA ASP A 32 11.88 -19.10 -8.60
C ASP A 32 10.53 -18.98 -7.85
N GLU A 33 10.20 -19.98 -7.03
CA GLU A 33 9.08 -19.92 -6.07
C GLU A 33 9.50 -19.25 -4.76
N SER A 34 10.76 -18.83 -4.61
CA SER A 34 11.23 -18.11 -3.43
C SER A 34 10.70 -16.67 -3.41
N VAL A 35 9.91 -16.40 -2.38
CA VAL A 35 9.46 -15.06 -2.01
C VAL A 35 10.29 -14.53 -0.86
N ILE A 36 10.66 -13.25 -0.94
CA ILE A 36 11.29 -12.53 0.16
C ILE A 36 10.26 -11.59 0.76
N GLY A 37 10.00 -11.76 2.06
CA GLY A 37 9.19 -10.83 2.82
C GLY A 37 9.86 -9.46 2.88
N THR A 38 9.13 -8.43 2.46
CA THR A 38 9.57 -7.04 2.43
C THR A 38 8.55 -6.13 3.10
N ILE A 39 8.96 -4.91 3.40
CA ILE A 39 8.04 -3.85 3.83
C ILE A 39 7.85 -2.93 2.65
N ASN A 40 6.64 -2.89 2.13
CA ASN A 40 6.27 -2.03 1.02
C ASN A 40 5.43 -0.85 1.50
N ARG A 41 5.39 0.20 0.69
CA ARG A 41 4.59 1.39 0.92
C ARG A 41 3.89 1.79 -0.35
N ALA A 42 2.69 2.33 -0.20
CA ALA A 42 1.93 2.82 -1.35
C ALA A 42 1.05 4.01 -0.93
N VAL A 43 0.61 4.76 -1.94
CA VAL A 43 -0.25 5.91 -1.81
C VAL A 43 -1.71 5.51 -1.96
N ILE A 44 -2.54 5.97 -1.02
CA ILE A 44 -3.99 5.84 -1.10
C ILE A 44 -4.54 6.79 -2.17
N SER A 45 -5.17 6.23 -3.19
CA SER A 45 -5.90 6.96 -4.23
C SER A 45 -7.39 6.66 -4.11
N ILE A 46 -8.24 7.67 -4.34
CA ILE A 46 -9.70 7.48 -4.44
C ILE A 46 -10.13 7.87 -5.84
N ASP A 47 -10.69 6.92 -6.57
CA ASP A 47 -11.26 7.10 -7.90
C ASP A 47 -12.79 6.98 -7.85
N VAL A 48 -13.48 7.77 -8.68
CA VAL A 48 -14.96 7.80 -8.69
C VAL A 48 -15.54 6.49 -9.22
N VAL A 49 -14.83 5.81 -10.13
CA VAL A 49 -15.30 4.59 -10.78
C VAL A 49 -14.88 3.35 -10.00
N ASN A 50 -13.62 3.33 -9.55
CA ASN A 50 -13.00 2.15 -8.96
C ASN A 50 -12.92 2.17 -7.42
N GLY A 51 -13.27 3.29 -6.78
CA GLY A 51 -13.20 3.43 -5.33
C GLY A 51 -11.77 3.64 -4.82
N ILE A 52 -11.46 3.05 -3.67
CA ILE A 52 -10.13 3.20 -3.04
C ILE A 52 -9.15 2.27 -3.76
N GLN A 53 -7.93 2.74 -3.99
CA GLN A 53 -6.85 2.04 -4.68
C GLN A 53 -5.51 2.35 -4.01
N LEU A 54 -4.52 1.47 -4.19
CA LEU A 54 -3.11 1.77 -3.93
C LEU A 54 -2.41 2.13 -5.24
N LYS A 55 -1.53 3.14 -5.20
CA LYS A 55 -0.70 3.61 -6.31
C LYS A 55 0.68 4.02 -5.82
N ASP A 56 1.60 4.29 -6.74
CA ASP A 56 2.93 4.84 -6.43
C ASP A 56 3.65 4.01 -5.36
N PHE A 57 3.77 2.70 -5.61
CA PHE A 57 4.41 1.77 -4.69
C PHE A 57 5.90 2.07 -4.54
N MET A 58 6.46 1.87 -3.35
CA MET A 58 7.90 2.00 -3.09
C MET A 58 8.70 0.94 -3.85
N PHE A 59 8.21 -0.30 -3.90
CA PHE A 59 8.79 -1.37 -4.70
C PHE A 59 7.85 -1.76 -5.85
N GLU A 60 8.27 -1.46 -7.08
CA GLU A 60 7.66 -1.98 -8.32
C GLU A 60 7.98 -3.48 -8.46
N GLY A 61 7.00 -4.29 -8.87
CA GLY A 61 7.09 -5.74 -9.01
C GLY A 61 6.69 -6.54 -7.76
N ALA A 62 6.19 -5.88 -6.71
CA ALA A 62 5.71 -6.57 -5.52
C ALA A 62 4.39 -7.32 -5.78
N VAL A 63 4.14 -8.37 -5.01
CA VAL A 63 2.91 -9.18 -5.13
C VAL A 63 1.67 -8.29 -4.95
N SER A 64 1.75 -7.26 -4.11
CA SER A 64 0.68 -6.27 -3.95
C SER A 64 0.36 -5.42 -5.17
N GLU A 65 1.32 -5.19 -6.05
CA GLU A 65 1.09 -4.44 -7.30
C GLU A 65 0.39 -5.32 -8.35
N ASN A 66 0.72 -6.62 -8.39
CA ASN A 66 0.30 -7.51 -9.47
C ASN A 66 -0.95 -8.35 -9.16
N ASP A 67 -1.12 -8.86 -7.94
CA ASP A 67 -2.12 -9.92 -7.67
C ASP A 67 -2.91 -9.79 -6.35
N TYR A 68 -2.45 -8.98 -5.39
CA TYR A 68 -3.01 -9.01 -4.03
C TYR A 68 -4.41 -8.39 -3.91
N PHE A 69 -4.74 -7.37 -4.70
CA PHE A 69 -6.07 -6.72 -4.64
C PHE A 69 -7.17 -7.43 -5.43
N GLU A 70 -6.84 -8.42 -6.27
CA GLU A 70 -7.87 -9.24 -6.92
C GLU A 70 -8.55 -10.19 -5.92
N TYR A 71 -7.85 -10.55 -4.83
CA TYR A 71 -8.30 -11.52 -3.84
C TYR A 71 -8.58 -10.94 -2.44
N ILE A 72 -7.92 -9.84 -2.06
CA ILE A 72 -8.10 -9.22 -0.75
C ILE A 72 -9.02 -8.00 -0.84
N ASP A 73 -10.09 -8.04 -0.03
CA ASP A 73 -10.97 -6.89 0.19
C ASP A 73 -10.14 -5.73 0.76
N ILE A 74 -10.03 -4.65 -0.02
CA ILE A 74 -9.26 -3.46 0.36
C ILE A 74 -9.67 -2.89 1.72
N LYS A 75 -10.93 -3.04 2.14
CA LYS A 75 -11.36 -2.57 3.47
C LYS A 75 -10.73 -3.39 4.60
N SER A 76 -10.58 -4.68 4.38
CA SER A 76 -9.96 -5.59 5.35
C SER A 76 -8.46 -5.34 5.42
N PHE A 77 -7.80 -5.22 4.26
CA PHE A 77 -6.40 -4.82 4.16
C PHE A 77 -6.13 -3.51 4.91
N LEU A 78 -6.89 -2.46 4.60
CA LEU A 78 -6.69 -1.15 5.22
C LEU A 78 -6.88 -1.20 6.73
N ARG A 79 -7.75 -2.07 7.23
CA ARG A 79 -8.08 -2.14 8.66
C ARG A 79 -7.10 -2.96 9.48
N TYR A 80 -6.44 -3.95 8.89
CA TYR A 80 -5.67 -4.93 9.67
C TYR A 80 -4.20 -5.01 9.26
N ASP A 81 -3.88 -4.74 8.00
CA ASP A 81 -2.59 -5.10 7.43
C ASP A 81 -1.71 -3.87 7.14
N CYS A 82 -2.30 -2.66 7.10
CA CYS A 82 -1.56 -1.44 6.83
C CYS A 82 -1.56 -0.43 7.99
N GLU A 83 -0.58 0.46 7.97
CA GLU A 83 -0.43 1.59 8.87
C GLU A 83 -0.12 2.87 8.11
N VAL A 84 -0.78 3.97 8.45
CA VAL A 84 -0.45 5.29 7.87
C VAL A 84 0.88 5.79 8.44
N LYS A 85 1.84 6.07 7.55
CA LYS A 85 3.18 6.60 7.93
C LYS A 85 3.40 8.06 7.58
N GLY A 86 2.57 8.60 6.70
CA GLY A 86 2.68 9.99 6.24
C GLY A 86 1.75 10.24 5.07
N ASN A 87 2.04 11.29 4.30
CA ASN A 87 1.31 11.60 3.09
C ASN A 87 2.26 12.08 1.99
N ILE A 88 1.80 12.09 0.75
CA ILE A 88 2.61 12.49 -0.42
C ILE A 88 3.06 13.96 -0.41
N PHE A 89 2.42 14.83 0.38
CA PHE A 89 2.73 16.27 0.40
C PHE A 89 3.87 16.59 1.38
N GLU A 90 3.96 15.83 2.47
CA GLU A 90 4.91 16.08 3.57
C GLU A 90 5.98 14.97 3.67
N SER A 91 5.68 13.78 3.18
CA SER A 91 6.46 12.56 3.43
C SER A 91 6.73 11.76 2.16
N SER A 92 6.82 12.41 0.99
CA SER A 92 7.07 11.73 -0.30
C SER A 92 8.35 10.89 -0.30
N HIS A 93 9.37 11.30 0.47
CA HIS A 93 10.63 10.55 0.65
C HIS A 93 10.44 9.13 1.19
N LEU A 94 9.29 8.82 1.80
CA LEU A 94 8.98 7.46 2.28
C LEU A 94 8.79 6.45 1.14
N LEU A 95 8.58 6.91 -0.10
CA LEU A 95 8.41 6.08 -1.29
C LEU A 95 9.73 5.84 -2.04
N GLU A 96 10.83 6.50 -1.62
CA GLU A 96 12.14 6.32 -2.24
C GLU A 96 12.78 5.02 -1.73
N VAL A 97 13.29 4.19 -2.64
CA VAL A 97 14.05 2.98 -2.29
C VAL A 97 15.39 3.40 -1.70
N THR A 98 15.62 3.10 -0.42
CA THR A 98 16.94 3.21 0.20
C THR A 98 17.86 2.10 -0.32
N GLU A 99 18.97 2.49 -0.96
CA GLU A 99 20.07 1.61 -1.40
C GLU A 99 20.78 0.88 -0.24
#